data_AF-A0A7X7Z8T8-F1
#
_entry.id   AF-A0A7X7Z8T8-F1
#
_cell.length_a   1.000
_cell.length_b   1.000
_cell.length_c   1.000
_cell.angle_alpha   90.00
_cell.angle_beta   90.00
_cell.angle_gamma   90.00
#
_symmetry.space_group_name_H-M   'P 1'
#
loop_
_entity.id
_entity.type
_entity.pdbx_description
1 polymer ?
#
loop_
_entity_poly.entity_id
_entity_poly.type
_entity_poly.pdbx_seq_one_letter_code
_entity_poly.pdbx_strand_id
1 'polypeptide(L)'
;MKHWIEEMTAKARRIFEKYNPPAGVARAPRGRARLRKPLDNYAKAATNLYGIIKLDEFVEIFNCQIGEDTNPEEVKMLLLPWILEDGLYCFYKDYLVHSTFIDSDFDFVKPLARNQEGKPRYLPEKNLFLRHALPGYEDNHQYWWDVLEFMEKKFGTGDDVFSCSIELKMLHPERLTEVFPILNEYGLGFQNLEEANEFMRLLTVAKNNVRLWENKGYTPSELRKLAEKDAPKELHFVPLREILPDESCPCGSGKKYKHCCSISPARLPEKDRILFYDTWLRLLDYVNKKEKVCDYQVNFLNPAFNLQSKLCLIRDRLWEKPSFISEYTLLNPALTKEAAELLRAWEKKHVRGKFLLLEYRNGTAIMMQIKENETPKLYAVIGITSTISETVMSAPPVLLKTVLLPFGDRIIYDGFIVPYQISFGLGARKMFSEQYEMEKLKHGILTKL
;
A
#
# COMPACT_ATOMS: atom_id res chain seq x y z
N MET A 1 -20.36 29.42 30.76
CA MET A 1 -19.74 28.24 30.12
C MET A 1 -20.25 28.24 28.69
N LYS A 2 -19.42 28.00 27.66
CA LYS A 2 -19.90 28.14 26.27
C LYS A 2 -20.88 27.02 25.92
N HIS A 3 -21.89 27.37 25.10
CA HIS A 3 -23.09 26.55 24.82
C HIS A 3 -22.78 25.11 24.36
N TRP A 4 -21.72 24.93 23.56
CA TRP A 4 -21.32 23.61 23.06
C TRP A 4 -20.85 22.62 24.16
N ILE A 5 -20.37 23.11 25.31
CA ILE A 5 -20.03 22.24 26.45
C ILE A 5 -21.30 21.68 27.10
N GLU A 6 -22.40 22.44 27.04
CA GLU A 6 -23.67 22.05 27.63
C GLU A 6 -24.38 20.95 26.82
N GLU A 7 -24.07 20.87 25.52
CA GLU A 7 -24.61 19.88 24.57
C GLU A 7 -23.89 18.51 24.66
N MET A 8 -22.75 18.43 25.34
CA MET A 8 -22.02 17.18 25.53
C MET A 8 -22.81 16.16 26.35
N THR A 9 -22.69 14.88 25.99
CA THR A 9 -23.12 13.78 26.85
C THR A 9 -22.40 13.85 28.22
N ALA A 10 -22.99 13.25 29.25
CA ALA A 10 -22.36 13.18 30.57
C ALA A 10 -20.98 12.47 30.53
N LYS A 11 -20.82 11.48 29.64
CA LYS A 11 -19.55 10.75 29.46
C LYS A 11 -18.51 11.64 28.78
N ALA A 12 -18.84 12.23 27.64
CA ALA A 12 -17.97 13.16 26.92
C ALA A 12 -17.52 14.32 27.80
N ARG A 13 -18.45 14.97 28.52
CA ARG A 13 -18.14 16.08 29.42
C ARG A 13 -17.15 15.71 30.51
N ARG A 14 -17.39 14.58 31.19
CA ARG A 14 -16.47 14.08 32.24
C ARG A 14 -15.07 13.81 31.70
N ILE A 15 -14.98 13.28 30.47
CA ILE A 15 -13.69 13.03 29.82
C ILE A 15 -13.02 14.37 29.44
N PHE A 16 -13.76 15.29 28.85
CA PHE A 16 -13.28 16.59 28.42
C PHE A 16 -12.73 17.40 29.61
N GLU A 17 -13.51 17.54 30.69
CA GLU A 17 -13.12 18.28 31.90
C GLU A 17 -11.90 17.67 32.60
N LYS A 18 -11.77 16.34 32.55
CA LYS A 18 -10.61 15.63 33.10
C LYS A 18 -9.30 16.02 32.40
N TYR A 19 -9.31 16.19 31.09
CA TYR A 19 -8.11 16.49 30.31
C TYR A 19 -7.94 17.99 29.98
N ASN A 20 -9.00 18.78 30.12
CA ASN A 20 -9.04 20.20 29.80
C ASN A 20 -9.62 21.02 30.99
N PRO A 21 -9.05 20.91 32.20
CA PRO A 21 -9.66 21.51 33.38
C PRO A 21 -9.58 23.04 33.32
N PRO A 22 -10.69 23.79 33.52
CA PRO A 22 -10.64 25.26 33.60
C PRO A 22 -9.66 25.79 34.66
N ALA A 23 -9.46 25.05 35.75
CA ALA A 23 -8.48 25.37 36.79
C ALA A 23 -7.01 25.31 36.30
N GLY A 24 -6.74 24.69 35.15
CA GLY A 24 -5.42 24.65 34.52
C GLY A 24 -5.07 25.90 33.73
N VAL A 25 -6.00 26.87 33.58
CA VAL A 25 -5.73 28.11 32.86
C VAL A 25 -4.72 28.96 33.66
N ALA A 26 -3.53 29.12 33.09
CA ALA A 26 -2.43 29.87 33.68
C ALA A 26 -2.00 31.06 32.81
N ARG A 27 -1.29 32.01 33.42
CA ARG A 27 -0.67 33.11 32.68
C ARG A 27 0.41 32.55 31.76
N ALA A 28 0.47 33.03 30.51
CA ALA A 28 1.52 32.63 29.58
C ALA A 28 2.91 32.94 30.15
N PRO A 29 3.91 32.05 29.96
CA PRO A 29 5.29 32.32 30.33
C PRO A 29 5.79 33.64 29.71
N ARG A 30 6.73 34.31 30.39
CA ARG A 30 7.25 35.61 29.97
C ARG A 30 7.83 35.50 28.53
N GLY A 31 7.36 36.38 27.63
CA GLY A 31 7.79 36.41 26.22
C GLY A 31 7.09 35.40 25.30
N ARG A 32 6.31 34.45 25.83
CA ARG A 32 5.73 33.34 25.06
C ARG A 32 4.28 33.57 24.63
N ALA A 33 3.67 34.68 25.07
CA ALA A 33 2.33 35.07 24.64
C ALA A 33 2.18 35.22 23.12
N ARG A 34 3.25 35.60 22.41
CA ARG A 34 3.29 35.71 20.94
C ARG A 34 3.00 34.39 20.22
N LEU A 35 3.24 33.26 20.88
CA LEU A 35 3.07 31.92 20.31
C LEU A 35 1.63 31.42 20.35
N ARG A 36 0.74 32.06 21.12
CA ARG A 36 -0.65 31.60 21.30
C ARG A 36 -1.39 31.45 19.97
N LYS A 37 -1.38 32.49 19.13
CA LYS A 37 -2.13 32.45 17.87
C LYS A 37 -1.51 31.50 16.83
N PRO A 38 -0.17 31.49 16.64
CA PRO A 38 0.47 30.46 15.84
C PRO A 38 0.16 29.03 16.30
N LEU A 39 0.25 28.74 17.61
CA LEU A 39 -0.05 27.43 18.16
C LEU A 39 -1.51 27.04 17.92
N ASP A 40 -2.46 27.95 18.11
CA ASP A 40 -3.88 27.72 17.82
C ASP A 40 -4.12 27.35 16.35
N ASN A 41 -3.51 28.10 15.42
CA ASN A 41 -3.64 27.81 13.99
C ASN A 41 -2.99 26.46 13.63
N TYR A 42 -1.84 26.13 14.21
CA TYR A 42 -1.18 24.83 14.01
C TYR A 42 -2.00 23.69 14.59
N ALA A 43 -2.60 23.89 15.77
CA ALA A 43 -3.47 22.91 16.42
C ALA A 43 -4.66 22.59 15.52
N LYS A 44 -5.37 23.60 15.01
CA LYS A 44 -6.47 23.47 14.04
C LYS A 44 -6.03 22.72 12.78
N ALA A 45 -4.93 23.15 12.17
CA ALA A 45 -4.39 22.49 10.99
C ALA A 45 -4.05 21.01 11.24
N ALA A 46 -3.38 20.72 12.34
CA ALA A 46 -2.97 19.36 12.70
C ALA A 46 -4.19 18.45 12.95
N THR A 47 -5.18 18.91 13.73
CA THR A 47 -6.37 18.11 14.01
C THR A 47 -7.26 17.94 12.80
N ASN A 48 -7.35 18.94 11.91
CA ASN A 48 -8.12 18.81 10.67
C ASN A 48 -7.44 17.84 9.68
N LEU A 49 -6.11 17.83 9.61
CA LEU A 49 -5.36 16.97 8.69
C LEU A 49 -5.21 15.53 9.20
N TYR A 50 -5.12 15.33 10.52
CA TYR A 50 -4.76 14.04 11.11
C TYR A 50 -5.85 13.41 11.98
N GLY A 51 -6.87 14.17 12.37
CA GLY A 51 -7.86 13.80 13.38
C GLY A 51 -7.28 13.82 14.80
N ILE A 52 -6.14 13.13 14.99
CA ILE A 52 -5.39 13.04 16.25
C ILE A 52 -3.89 13.19 16.01
N ILE A 53 -3.18 13.74 17.00
CA ILE A 53 -1.71 13.83 16.99
C ILE A 53 -1.18 13.79 18.43
N LYS A 54 -0.07 13.07 18.67
CA LYS A 54 0.58 13.11 19.99
C LYS A 54 1.16 14.50 20.23
N LEU A 55 1.12 14.96 21.48
CA LEU A 55 1.62 16.29 21.83
C LEU A 55 3.10 16.49 21.49
N ASP A 56 3.92 15.46 21.68
CA ASP A 56 5.35 15.52 21.34
C ASP A 56 5.55 15.70 19.83
N GLU A 57 4.85 14.91 19.00
CA GLU A 57 4.89 15.04 17.54
C GLU A 57 4.37 16.41 17.06
N PHE A 58 3.35 16.96 17.74
CA PHE A 58 2.82 18.29 17.44
C PHE A 58 3.85 19.38 17.73
N VAL A 59 4.51 19.30 18.89
CA VAL A 59 5.59 20.22 19.29
C VAL A 59 6.74 20.15 18.29
N GLU A 60 7.16 18.95 17.88
CA GLU A 60 8.20 18.75 16.87
C GLU A 60 7.87 19.46 15.55
N ILE A 61 6.65 19.29 15.03
CA ILE A 61 6.19 19.95 13.80
C ILE A 61 6.22 21.48 13.96
N PHE A 62 5.68 21.99 15.07
CA PHE A 62 5.59 23.42 15.32
C PHE A 62 7.00 24.05 15.43
N ASN A 63 7.87 23.46 16.25
CA ASN A 63 9.24 23.91 16.44
C ASN A 63 10.02 23.91 15.12
N CYS A 64 9.92 22.82 14.35
CA CYS A 64 10.61 22.67 13.08
C CYS A 64 10.18 23.72 12.04
N GLN A 65 8.88 24.05 11.94
CA GLN A 65 8.39 24.97 10.90
C GLN A 65 8.43 26.45 11.29
N ILE A 66 8.46 26.76 12.59
CA ILE A 66 8.48 28.14 13.09
C ILE A 66 9.87 28.57 13.56
N GLY A 67 10.77 27.63 13.89
CA GLY A 67 12.07 27.94 14.48
C GLY A 67 11.97 28.34 15.95
N GLU A 68 11.03 27.73 16.68
CA GLU A 68 10.84 27.91 18.12
C GLU A 68 11.27 26.66 18.88
N ASP A 69 11.46 26.81 20.19
CA ASP A 69 11.82 25.70 21.09
C ASP A 69 10.79 25.64 22.22
N THR A 70 9.60 25.12 21.92
CA THR A 70 8.53 24.85 22.89
C THR A 70 8.47 23.37 23.30
N ASN A 71 7.70 23.06 24.34
CA ASN A 71 7.53 21.73 24.91
C ASN A 71 6.04 21.43 25.19
N PRO A 72 5.66 20.16 25.45
CA PRO A 72 4.27 19.76 25.66
C PRO A 72 3.56 20.51 26.79
N GLU A 73 4.23 20.77 27.90
CA GLU A 73 3.68 21.48 29.06
C GLU A 73 3.30 22.91 28.71
N GLU A 74 4.18 23.61 28.00
CA GLU A 74 3.93 24.96 27.55
C GLU A 74 2.81 25.01 26.50
N VAL A 75 2.79 24.09 25.55
CA VAL A 75 1.69 23.97 24.57
C VAL A 75 0.37 23.77 25.30
N LYS A 76 0.31 22.90 26.32
CA LYS A 76 -0.89 22.72 27.15
C LYS A 76 -1.35 24.04 27.77
N MET A 77 -0.44 24.78 28.39
CA MET A 77 -0.75 26.08 29.00
C MET A 77 -1.25 27.12 27.99
N LEU A 78 -0.65 27.17 26.79
CA LEU A 78 -0.96 28.19 25.78
C LEU A 78 -2.24 27.90 24.99
N LEU A 79 -2.57 26.62 24.78
CA LEU A 79 -3.76 26.20 24.02
C LEU A 79 -5.01 26.03 24.88
N LEU A 80 -4.89 25.70 26.17
CA LEU A 80 -6.06 25.47 27.03
C LEU A 80 -7.10 26.61 27.02
N PRO A 81 -6.73 27.91 27.04
CA PRO A 81 -7.70 28.99 26.89
C PRO A 81 -8.50 28.91 25.57
N TRP A 82 -7.83 28.59 24.45
CA TRP A 82 -8.48 28.44 23.14
C TRP A 82 -9.38 27.21 23.08
N ILE A 83 -9.00 26.12 23.74
CA ILE A 83 -9.82 24.90 23.82
C ILE A 83 -11.12 25.18 24.57
N LEU A 84 -11.05 25.89 25.70
CA LEU A 84 -12.21 26.26 26.51
C LEU A 84 -13.08 27.34 25.82
N GLU A 85 -12.46 28.17 24.98
CA GLU A 85 -13.18 29.08 24.11
C GLU A 85 -13.82 28.34 22.93
N ASP A 86 -13.08 27.89 21.94
CA ASP A 86 -13.67 27.61 20.63
C ASP A 86 -14.05 26.14 20.45
N GLY A 87 -13.52 25.25 21.27
CA GLY A 87 -13.88 23.82 21.25
C GLY A 87 -13.52 23.08 19.96
N LEU A 88 -12.76 23.69 19.05
CA LEU A 88 -12.43 23.12 17.73
C LEU A 88 -11.45 21.94 17.80
N TYR A 89 -10.74 21.82 18.92
CA TYR A 89 -9.88 20.71 19.28
C TYR A 89 -9.79 20.65 20.81
N CYS A 90 -9.28 19.55 21.36
CA CYS A 90 -9.03 19.44 22.79
C CYS A 90 -7.91 18.46 23.13
N PHE A 91 -7.48 18.44 24.39
CA PHE A 91 -6.58 17.42 24.90
C PHE A 91 -7.35 16.17 25.27
N TYR A 92 -6.76 15.02 24.94
CA TYR A 92 -7.20 13.71 25.40
C TYR A 92 -5.96 12.86 25.67
N LYS A 93 -5.66 12.61 26.95
CA LYS A 93 -4.41 11.96 27.38
C LYS A 93 -3.18 12.71 26.85
N ASP A 94 -2.35 12.04 26.06
CA ASP A 94 -1.14 12.51 25.39
C ASP A 94 -1.41 13.07 23.98
N TYR A 95 -2.68 13.16 23.56
CA TYR A 95 -3.07 13.62 22.23
C TYR A 95 -3.72 15.00 22.25
N LEU A 96 -3.51 15.72 21.15
CA LEU A 96 -4.42 16.73 20.64
C LEU A 96 -5.41 16.03 19.69
N VAL A 97 -6.71 16.25 19.87
CA VAL A 97 -7.76 15.58 19.08
C VAL A 97 -8.77 16.58 18.51
N HIS A 98 -9.27 16.27 17.31
CA HIS A 98 -10.32 17.03 16.64
C HIS A 98 -11.64 17.02 17.45
N SER A 99 -12.42 18.10 17.38
CA SER A 99 -13.66 18.26 18.14
C SER A 99 -14.70 17.17 17.89
N THR A 100 -14.79 16.62 16.68
CA THR A 100 -15.76 15.55 16.33
C THR A 100 -15.66 14.29 17.22
N PHE A 101 -14.51 14.06 17.87
CA PHE A 101 -14.39 12.93 18.80
C PHE A 101 -15.14 13.15 20.10
N ILE A 102 -15.53 14.39 20.42
CA ILE A 102 -16.34 14.72 21.59
C ILE A 102 -17.74 14.12 21.43
N ASP A 103 -18.34 14.25 20.24
CA ASP A 103 -19.69 13.75 19.93
C ASP A 103 -19.80 12.22 20.00
N SER A 104 -18.66 11.54 19.87
CA SER A 104 -18.54 10.08 19.94
C SER A 104 -17.93 9.58 21.25
N ASP A 105 -17.99 10.38 22.33
CA ASP A 105 -17.45 10.06 23.65
C ASP A 105 -15.96 9.63 23.64
N PHE A 106 -15.19 10.10 22.64
CA PHE A 106 -13.81 9.73 22.36
C PHE A 106 -13.59 8.25 22.00
N ASP A 107 -14.65 7.50 21.71
CA ASP A 107 -14.56 6.04 21.51
C ASP A 107 -13.75 5.68 20.25
N PHE A 108 -13.72 6.55 19.24
CA PHE A 108 -12.96 6.35 18.00
C PHE A 108 -11.49 6.79 18.06
N VAL A 109 -11.05 7.48 19.12
CA VAL A 109 -9.64 7.92 19.25
C VAL A 109 -8.68 6.73 19.30
N LYS A 110 -9.02 5.68 20.08
CA LYS A 110 -8.19 4.48 20.18
C LYS A 110 -8.15 3.66 18.88
N PRO A 111 -9.29 3.33 18.23
CA PRO A 111 -9.30 2.71 16.90
C PRO A 111 -8.48 3.49 15.88
N LEU A 112 -8.64 4.82 15.82
CA LEU A 112 -7.89 5.65 14.88
C LEU A 112 -6.37 5.59 15.15
N ALA A 113 -5.96 5.69 16.41
CA ALA A 113 -4.55 5.58 16.79
C ALA A 113 -3.93 4.24 16.36
N ARG A 114 -4.68 3.13 16.47
CA ARG A 114 -4.25 1.81 15.97
C ARG A 114 -4.13 1.80 14.45
N ASN A 115 -5.09 2.38 13.73
CA ASN A 115 -5.05 2.46 12.26
C ASN A 115 -3.87 3.32 11.74
N GLN A 116 -3.42 4.29 12.53
CA GLN A 116 -2.27 5.15 12.23
C GLN A 116 -0.91 4.51 12.58
N GLU A 117 -0.90 3.41 13.33
CA GLU A 117 0.34 2.78 13.80
C GLU A 117 1.21 2.29 12.63
N GLY A 118 2.52 2.53 12.70
CA GLY A 118 3.48 2.16 11.65
C GLY A 118 3.42 3.00 10.36
N LYS A 119 2.45 3.92 10.21
CA LYS A 119 2.34 4.78 9.01
C LYS A 119 3.17 6.07 9.13
N PRO A 120 3.78 6.54 8.02
CA PRO A 120 4.45 7.83 7.98
C PRO A 120 3.41 8.97 8.09
N ARG A 121 3.84 10.14 8.57
CA ARG A 121 2.98 11.33 8.69
C ARG A 121 3.19 12.25 7.49
N TYR A 122 2.09 12.65 6.84
CA TYR A 122 2.15 13.65 5.78
C TYR A 122 2.42 15.02 6.40
N LEU A 123 3.60 15.58 6.14
CA LEU A 123 3.96 16.93 6.59
C LEU A 123 4.16 17.85 5.38
N PRO A 124 3.14 18.65 4.99
CA PRO A 124 3.29 19.63 3.94
C PRO A 124 4.14 20.83 4.38
N GLU A 125 4.56 21.65 3.40
CA GLU A 125 5.19 22.93 3.68
C GLU A 125 4.29 23.83 4.54
N LYS A 126 4.92 24.70 5.34
CA LYS A 126 4.26 25.57 6.34
C LYS A 126 2.98 26.25 5.83
N ASN A 127 3.03 26.90 4.67
CA ASN A 127 1.88 27.65 4.16
C ASN A 127 0.73 26.73 3.77
N LEU A 128 1.02 25.54 3.23
CA LEU A 128 0.01 24.54 2.90
C LEU A 128 -0.55 23.89 4.17
N PHE A 129 0.31 23.58 5.14
CA PHE A 129 -0.11 23.07 6.45
C PHE A 129 -1.14 24.00 7.10
N LEU A 130 -0.85 25.30 7.14
CA LEU A 130 -1.72 26.31 7.74
C LEU A 130 -3.05 26.50 7.00
N ARG A 131 -3.17 26.13 5.72
CA ARG A 131 -4.47 26.17 5.02
C ARG A 131 -5.47 25.21 5.64
N HIS A 132 -5.03 24.08 6.22
CA HIS A 132 -5.92 23.15 6.91
C HIS A 132 -6.57 23.75 8.16
N ALA A 133 -6.10 24.90 8.67
CA ALA A 133 -6.79 25.61 9.75
C ALA A 133 -8.01 26.42 9.25
N LEU A 134 -8.12 26.64 7.93
CA LEU A 134 -9.23 27.38 7.34
C LEU A 134 -10.50 26.51 7.32
N PRO A 135 -11.65 27.04 7.75
CA PRO A 135 -12.92 26.32 7.66
C PRO A 135 -13.21 25.88 6.23
N GLY A 136 -13.59 24.60 6.05
CA GLY A 136 -13.96 24.04 4.74
C GLY A 136 -12.81 23.83 3.75
N TYR A 137 -11.56 24.11 4.13
CA TYR A 137 -10.42 23.80 3.27
C TYR A 137 -10.19 22.29 3.18
N GLU A 138 -10.14 21.79 1.95
CA GLU A 138 -9.79 20.40 1.67
C GLU A 138 -8.82 20.31 0.49
N ASP A 139 -7.73 19.57 0.71
CA ASP A 139 -6.83 19.16 -0.35
C ASP A 139 -7.58 18.27 -1.35
N ASN A 140 -7.31 18.45 -2.64
CA ASN A 140 -7.86 17.62 -3.71
C ASN A 140 -9.40 17.54 -3.72
N HIS A 141 -10.10 18.59 -3.23
CA HIS A 141 -11.57 18.67 -3.18
C HIS A 141 -12.24 18.43 -4.54
N GLN A 142 -11.56 18.73 -5.65
CA GLN A 142 -12.06 18.50 -7.00
C GLN A 142 -12.58 17.07 -7.21
N TYR A 143 -11.92 16.05 -6.64
CA TYR A 143 -12.39 14.68 -6.85
C TYR A 143 -13.76 14.40 -6.19
N TRP A 144 -14.07 15.04 -5.07
CA TRP A 144 -15.40 14.97 -4.47
C TRP A 144 -16.40 15.86 -5.19
N TRP A 145 -15.94 16.98 -5.77
CA TRP A 145 -16.78 17.80 -6.64
C TRP A 145 -17.19 17.05 -7.90
N ASP A 146 -16.30 16.25 -8.50
CA ASP A 146 -16.64 15.41 -9.67
C ASP A 146 -17.74 14.38 -9.32
N VAL A 147 -17.68 13.80 -8.11
CA VAL A 147 -18.71 12.87 -7.60
C VAL A 147 -20.03 13.61 -7.39
N LEU A 148 -20.00 14.75 -6.71
CA LEU A 148 -21.20 15.55 -6.44
C LEU A 148 -21.82 16.06 -7.75
N GLU A 149 -21.03 16.58 -8.67
CA GLU A 149 -21.50 17.07 -9.98
C GLU A 149 -22.15 15.94 -10.78
N PHE A 150 -21.58 14.74 -10.75
CA PHE A 150 -22.20 13.57 -11.37
C PHE A 150 -23.56 13.24 -10.72
N MET A 151 -23.62 13.23 -9.39
CA MET A 151 -24.86 12.96 -8.65
C MET A 151 -25.92 14.02 -8.93
N GLU A 152 -25.57 15.31 -8.92
CA GLU A 152 -26.49 16.42 -9.21
C GLU A 152 -27.01 16.38 -10.65
N LYS A 153 -26.14 16.08 -11.63
CA LYS A 153 -26.58 15.91 -13.02
C LYS A 153 -27.55 14.74 -13.18
N LYS A 154 -27.37 13.67 -12.40
CA LYS A 154 -28.16 12.45 -12.54
C LYS A 154 -29.46 12.48 -11.76
N PHE A 155 -29.43 13.01 -10.54
CA PHE A 155 -30.52 12.95 -9.58
C PHE A 155 -31.19 14.30 -9.32
N GLY A 156 -30.62 15.39 -9.86
CA GLY A 156 -31.03 16.76 -9.58
C GLY A 156 -30.28 17.35 -8.39
N THR A 157 -30.40 18.67 -8.22
CA THR A 157 -29.86 19.39 -7.05
C THR A 157 -30.87 19.32 -5.90
N GLY A 158 -30.45 18.85 -4.73
CA GLY A 158 -31.30 18.79 -3.55
C GLY A 158 -30.58 18.28 -2.30
N ASP A 159 -31.22 18.47 -1.14
CA ASP A 159 -30.63 18.14 0.16
C ASP A 159 -30.31 16.64 0.29
N ASP A 160 -31.11 15.76 -0.30
CA ASP A 160 -30.87 14.31 -0.29
C ASP A 160 -29.59 13.93 -1.05
N VAL A 161 -29.35 14.56 -2.21
CA VAL A 161 -28.15 14.33 -3.02
C VAL A 161 -26.91 14.82 -2.29
N PHE A 162 -26.99 16.02 -1.70
CA PHE A 162 -25.91 16.56 -0.90
C PHE A 162 -25.61 15.69 0.33
N SER A 163 -26.64 15.31 1.10
CA SER A 163 -26.51 14.48 2.30
C SER A 163 -25.93 13.10 1.97
N CYS A 164 -26.43 12.46 0.91
CA CYS A 164 -25.88 11.20 0.42
C CYS A 164 -24.40 11.35 0.02
N SER A 165 -24.02 12.43 -0.67
CA SER A 165 -22.62 12.66 -1.05
C SER A 165 -21.70 12.78 0.18
N ILE A 166 -22.17 13.41 1.26
CA ILE A 166 -21.44 13.55 2.52
C ILE A 166 -21.32 12.19 3.22
N GLU A 167 -22.39 11.40 3.25
CA GLU A 167 -22.35 10.06 3.85
C GLU A 167 -21.40 9.13 3.08
N LEU A 168 -21.48 9.13 1.75
CA LEU A 168 -20.56 8.40 0.90
C LEU A 168 -19.11 8.86 1.07
N LYS A 169 -18.89 10.15 1.36
CA LYS A 169 -17.57 10.69 1.68
C LYS A 169 -17.04 10.16 3.01
N MET A 170 -17.89 10.09 4.04
CA MET A 170 -17.56 9.56 5.36
C MET A 170 -17.42 8.02 5.37
N LEU A 171 -18.00 7.32 4.40
CA LEU A 171 -17.91 5.87 4.29
C LEU A 171 -16.45 5.40 4.18
N HIS A 172 -16.03 4.48 5.04
CA HIS A 172 -14.66 3.95 4.99
C HIS A 172 -14.37 3.30 3.63
N PRO A 173 -13.17 3.49 3.02
CA PRO A 173 -12.86 2.97 1.69
C PRO A 173 -12.99 1.45 1.51
N GLU A 174 -12.96 0.68 2.59
CA GLU A 174 -13.13 -0.79 2.57
C GLU A 174 -14.62 -1.23 2.51
N ARG A 175 -15.56 -0.30 2.70
CA ARG A 175 -17.01 -0.58 2.77
C ARG A 175 -17.76 -0.23 1.48
N LEU A 176 -17.10 -0.34 0.32
CA LEU A 176 -17.70 -0.01 -0.98
C LEU A 176 -18.96 -0.82 -1.32
N THR A 177 -19.16 -1.98 -0.71
CA THR A 177 -20.39 -2.77 -0.83
C THR A 177 -21.63 -2.06 -0.29
N GLU A 178 -21.46 -1.04 0.54
CA GLU A 178 -22.54 -0.27 1.15
C GLU A 178 -22.97 0.95 0.33
N VAL A 179 -22.25 1.25 -0.75
CA VAL A 179 -22.53 2.42 -1.59
C VAL A 179 -23.95 2.38 -2.18
N PHE A 180 -24.36 1.24 -2.77
CA PHE A 180 -25.70 1.12 -3.34
C PHE A 180 -26.80 1.04 -2.27
N PRO A 181 -26.63 0.32 -1.14
CA PRO A 181 -27.52 0.45 0.00
C PRO A 181 -27.75 1.90 0.44
N ILE A 182 -26.69 2.68 0.63
CA ILE A 182 -26.78 4.11 1.01
C ILE A 182 -27.56 4.88 -0.05
N LEU A 183 -27.18 4.77 -1.33
CA LEU A 183 -27.90 5.44 -2.43
C LEU A 183 -29.41 5.12 -2.42
N ASN A 184 -29.77 3.86 -2.19
CA ASN A 184 -31.16 3.43 -2.12
C ASN A 184 -31.92 4.02 -0.92
N GLU A 185 -31.25 4.21 0.24
CA GLU A 185 -31.86 4.86 1.41
C GLU A 185 -32.27 6.30 1.13
N TYR A 186 -31.52 7.00 0.27
CA TYR A 186 -31.85 8.35 -0.22
C TYR A 186 -32.73 8.34 -1.49
N GLY A 187 -33.21 7.18 -1.93
CA GLY A 187 -34.01 7.05 -3.15
C GLY A 187 -33.26 7.34 -4.46
N LEU A 188 -31.93 7.29 -4.44
CA LEU A 188 -31.05 7.61 -5.57
C LEU A 188 -30.72 6.33 -6.35
N GLY A 189 -31.35 6.11 -7.50
CA GLY A 189 -31.19 4.90 -8.31
C GLY A 189 -30.63 5.15 -9.71
N PHE A 190 -29.70 4.32 -10.16
CA PHE A 190 -29.21 4.32 -11.54
C PHE A 190 -30.14 3.56 -12.47
N GLN A 191 -30.26 4.00 -13.73
CA GLN A 191 -31.16 3.37 -14.69
C GLN A 191 -30.53 2.16 -15.39
N ASN A 192 -29.20 2.12 -15.44
CA ASN A 192 -28.43 1.08 -16.10
C ASN A 192 -27.06 0.87 -15.43
N LEU A 193 -26.38 -0.20 -15.83
CA LEU A 193 -25.08 -0.59 -15.30
C LEU A 193 -23.95 0.38 -15.68
N GLU A 194 -24.07 1.06 -16.82
CA GLU A 194 -23.05 2.00 -17.32
C GLU A 194 -22.94 3.22 -16.40
N GLU A 195 -24.08 3.80 -16.00
CA GLU A 195 -24.15 4.90 -15.04
C GLU A 195 -23.61 4.51 -13.66
N ALA A 196 -23.98 3.31 -13.18
CA ALA A 196 -23.49 2.79 -11.91
C ALA A 196 -21.97 2.59 -11.93
N ASN A 197 -21.42 2.08 -13.04
CA ASN A 197 -19.98 1.88 -13.21
C ASN A 197 -19.22 3.21 -13.26
N GLU A 198 -19.73 4.20 -13.97
CA GLU A 198 -19.10 5.53 -14.04
C GLU A 198 -19.09 6.21 -12.68
N PHE A 199 -20.21 6.14 -11.94
CA PHE A 199 -20.28 6.60 -10.57
C PHE A 199 -19.24 5.92 -9.67
N MET A 200 -19.18 4.58 -9.70
CA MET A 200 -18.22 3.82 -8.89
C MET A 200 -16.77 4.15 -9.25
N ARG A 201 -16.49 4.45 -10.53
CA ARG A 201 -15.17 4.92 -10.99
C ARG A 201 -14.83 6.26 -10.35
N LEU A 202 -15.72 7.26 -10.43
CA LEU A 202 -15.52 8.58 -9.82
C LEU A 202 -15.34 8.48 -8.29
N LEU A 203 -16.20 7.71 -7.62
CA LEU A 203 -16.12 7.49 -6.18
C LEU A 203 -14.79 6.84 -5.77
N THR A 204 -14.33 5.85 -6.54
CA THR A 204 -13.04 5.19 -6.32
C THR A 204 -11.88 6.15 -6.52
N VAL A 205 -11.94 7.02 -7.53
CA VAL A 205 -10.93 8.07 -7.75
C VAL A 205 -10.90 9.04 -6.58
N ALA A 206 -12.05 9.51 -6.11
CA ALA A 206 -12.14 10.42 -4.96
C ALA A 206 -11.57 9.80 -3.68
N LYS A 207 -12.02 8.59 -3.32
CA LYS A 207 -11.55 7.89 -2.11
C LYS A 207 -10.04 7.62 -2.12
N ASN A 208 -9.45 7.40 -3.29
CA ASN A 208 -8.01 7.14 -3.40
C ASN A 208 -7.14 8.41 -3.38
N ASN A 209 -7.69 9.58 -3.68
CA ASN A 209 -6.91 10.81 -3.88
C ASN A 209 -7.22 11.93 -2.89
N VAL A 210 -8.01 11.68 -1.84
CA VAL A 210 -8.29 12.63 -0.76
C VAL A 210 -7.60 12.18 0.54
N ARG A 211 -7.26 13.15 1.41
CA ARG A 211 -6.52 12.88 2.66
C ARG A 211 -7.39 12.07 3.62
N LEU A 212 -6.78 11.12 4.33
CA LEU A 212 -7.46 10.33 5.37
C LEU A 212 -6.73 10.44 6.71
N TRP A 213 -7.51 10.54 7.79
CA TRP A 213 -6.97 10.55 9.15
C TRP A 213 -6.29 9.23 9.49
N GLU A 214 -6.85 8.10 9.06
CA GLU A 214 -6.26 6.76 9.22
C GLU A 214 -4.87 6.66 8.59
N ASN A 215 -4.57 7.53 7.62
CA ASN A 215 -3.32 7.58 6.88
C ASN A 215 -2.41 8.73 7.31
N LYS A 216 -2.65 9.33 8.49
CA LYS A 216 -1.91 10.49 9.01
C LYS A 216 -1.79 11.62 7.97
N GLY A 217 -2.88 11.91 7.27
CA GLY A 217 -2.97 13.00 6.31
C GLY A 217 -2.47 12.66 4.89
N TYR A 218 -2.01 11.44 4.63
CA TYR A 218 -1.75 10.98 3.26
C TYR A 218 -3.05 10.55 2.55
N THR A 219 -3.08 10.69 1.23
CA THR A 219 -4.09 9.99 0.40
C THR A 219 -3.70 8.52 0.25
N PRO A 220 -4.64 7.60 0.02
CA PRO A 220 -4.29 6.21 -0.31
C PRO A 220 -3.34 6.08 -1.50
N SER A 221 -3.53 6.88 -2.56
CA SER A 221 -2.63 6.93 -3.72
C SER A 221 -1.21 7.37 -3.35
N GLU A 222 -1.06 8.34 -2.46
CA GLU A 222 0.26 8.79 -2.02
C GLU A 222 0.92 7.81 -1.06
N LEU A 223 0.19 7.21 -0.12
CA LEU A 223 0.73 6.12 0.69
C LEU A 223 1.14 4.95 -0.18
N ARG A 224 0.38 4.62 -1.21
CA ARG A 224 0.77 3.60 -2.18
C ARG A 224 2.06 4.01 -2.91
N LYS A 225 2.16 5.25 -3.40
CA LYS A 225 3.38 5.76 -4.04
C LYS A 225 4.57 5.79 -3.10
N LEU A 226 4.37 6.09 -1.81
CA LEU A 226 5.40 6.01 -0.78
C LEU A 226 5.76 4.56 -0.51
N ALA A 227 4.80 3.67 -0.33
CA ALA A 227 5.04 2.24 -0.25
C ALA A 227 5.64 1.66 -1.53
N GLU A 228 5.57 2.35 -2.68
CA GLU A 228 6.23 2.05 -3.96
C GLU A 228 7.59 2.77 -4.13
N LYS A 229 7.89 3.81 -3.33
CA LYS A 229 9.12 4.63 -3.37
C LYS A 229 10.09 4.26 -2.24
N ASP A 230 9.51 4.03 -1.07
CA ASP A 230 10.00 3.28 0.09
C ASP A 230 9.70 1.78 -0.08
N ALA A 231 8.94 1.37 -1.12
CA ALA A 231 9.20 0.05 -1.69
C ALA A 231 10.70 0.11 -1.97
N PRO A 232 11.45 -0.85 -1.45
CA PRO A 232 12.89 -0.84 -1.57
C PRO A 232 13.29 -0.48 -3.01
N LYS A 233 13.86 0.72 -3.24
CA LYS A 233 14.48 1.11 -4.53
C LYS A 233 15.67 0.23 -4.86
N GLU A 234 16.18 -0.43 -3.84
CA GLU A 234 16.82 -1.74 -3.93
C GLU A 234 15.76 -2.77 -3.68
N LEU A 235 15.32 -3.56 -4.66
CA LEU A 235 14.59 -4.79 -4.36
C LEU A 235 15.21 -5.46 -3.12
N HIS A 236 14.42 -5.72 -2.07
CA HIS A 236 14.79 -6.78 -1.12
C HIS A 236 14.79 -8.07 -1.93
N PHE A 237 15.86 -8.30 -2.67
CA PHE A 237 16.32 -9.65 -2.90
C PHE A 237 16.68 -10.14 -1.53
N VAL A 238 15.83 -11.04 -1.03
CA VAL A 238 16.19 -12.00 -0.01
C VAL A 238 17.64 -12.38 -0.32
N PRO A 239 18.62 -11.91 0.48
CA PRO A 239 19.88 -12.62 0.55
C PRO A 239 19.49 -14.07 0.75
N LEU A 240 20.25 -15.02 0.23
CA LEU A 240 20.19 -16.40 0.72
C LEU A 240 20.40 -16.37 2.24
N ARG A 241 19.37 -16.01 3.01
CA ARG A 241 19.30 -16.27 4.42
C ARG A 241 19.23 -17.77 4.41
N GLU A 242 20.34 -18.37 4.77
CA GLU A 242 20.38 -19.79 4.99
C GLU A 242 19.30 -20.11 6.02
N ILE A 243 18.32 -20.88 5.58
CA ILE A 243 17.26 -21.37 6.47
C ILE A 243 17.91 -22.49 7.26
N LEU A 244 18.10 -22.28 8.56
CA LEU A 244 18.71 -23.30 9.39
C LEU A 244 17.81 -24.56 9.39
N PRO A 245 18.38 -25.77 9.40
CA PRO A 245 17.61 -27.01 9.30
C PRO A 245 16.45 -27.14 10.30
N ASP A 246 16.62 -26.58 11.50
CA ASP A 246 15.64 -26.61 12.59
C ASP A 246 14.65 -25.44 12.61
N GLU A 247 14.81 -24.43 11.75
CA GLU A 247 13.85 -23.34 11.61
C GLU A 247 12.52 -23.82 11.03
N SER A 248 11.44 -23.10 11.36
CA SER A 248 10.12 -23.31 10.76
C SER A 248 10.20 -23.10 9.26
N CYS A 249 9.63 -24.04 8.50
CA CYS A 249 9.68 -23.99 7.05
C CYS A 249 8.89 -22.77 6.52
N PRO A 250 9.48 -21.93 5.63
CA PRO A 250 8.84 -20.70 5.16
C PRO A 250 7.57 -20.93 4.36
N CYS A 251 7.33 -22.14 3.86
CA CYS A 251 6.11 -22.48 3.14
C CYS A 251 4.84 -22.49 4.00
N GLY A 252 4.96 -22.35 5.32
CA GLY A 252 3.82 -22.32 6.24
C GLY A 252 3.26 -23.71 6.59
N SER A 253 3.99 -24.79 6.30
CA SER A 253 3.54 -26.17 6.59
C SER A 253 3.48 -26.53 8.08
N GLY A 254 4.03 -25.68 8.95
CA GLY A 254 4.21 -25.97 10.38
C GLY A 254 5.33 -26.96 10.71
N LYS A 255 6.01 -27.51 9.70
CA LYS A 255 7.15 -28.43 9.88
C LYS A 255 8.47 -27.65 9.94
N LYS A 256 9.50 -28.26 10.55
CA LYS A 256 10.90 -27.80 10.43
C LYS A 256 11.37 -27.90 8.98
N TYR A 257 12.26 -26.99 8.54
CA TYR A 257 12.74 -26.93 7.17
C TYR A 257 13.35 -28.27 6.70
N LYS A 258 14.17 -28.91 7.54
CA LYS A 258 14.78 -30.23 7.29
C LYS A 258 13.78 -31.38 7.05
N HIS A 259 12.54 -31.20 7.47
CA HIS A 259 11.45 -32.18 7.35
C HIS A 259 10.37 -31.73 6.35
N CYS A 260 10.65 -30.71 5.54
CA CYS A 260 9.69 -30.12 4.61
C CYS A 260 10.33 -29.76 3.26
N CYS A 261 10.45 -28.47 2.91
CA CYS A 261 10.91 -28.03 1.59
C CYS A 261 12.34 -28.46 1.24
N SER A 262 13.17 -28.82 2.21
CA SER A 262 14.53 -29.31 1.95
C SER A 262 14.58 -30.75 1.40
N ILE A 263 13.52 -31.56 1.59
CA ILE A 263 13.52 -32.99 1.21
C ILE A 263 13.43 -33.16 -0.31
N SER A 264 12.57 -32.36 -0.94
CA SER A 264 12.33 -32.40 -2.38
C SER A 264 12.25 -30.97 -2.90
N PRO A 265 13.39 -30.28 -3.07
CA PRO A 265 13.38 -28.90 -3.51
C PRO A 265 12.97 -28.82 -4.98
N ALA A 266 11.80 -28.22 -5.25
CA ALA A 266 11.33 -27.97 -6.61
C ALA A 266 12.10 -26.78 -7.21
N ARG A 267 13.22 -27.08 -7.86
CA ARG A 267 14.10 -26.13 -8.55
C ARG A 267 14.79 -26.78 -9.75
N LEU A 268 15.39 -25.97 -10.61
CA LEU A 268 16.14 -26.48 -11.76
C LEU A 268 17.34 -27.36 -11.32
N PRO A 269 17.63 -28.46 -12.05
CA PRO A 269 18.85 -29.23 -11.85
C PRO A 269 20.08 -28.41 -12.28
N GLU A 270 21.27 -28.83 -11.84
CA GLU A 270 22.50 -28.04 -11.98
C GLU A 270 22.80 -27.61 -13.42
N LYS A 271 22.73 -28.54 -14.38
CA LYS A 271 22.95 -28.27 -15.80
C LYS A 271 22.01 -27.18 -16.33
N ASP A 272 20.75 -27.21 -15.92
CA ASP A 272 19.72 -26.27 -16.36
C ASP A 272 19.90 -24.89 -15.71
N ARG A 273 20.36 -24.85 -14.45
CA ARG A 273 20.72 -23.58 -13.77
C ARG A 273 21.87 -22.87 -14.49
N ILE A 274 22.91 -23.62 -14.88
CA ILE A 274 24.04 -23.08 -15.63
C ILE A 274 23.56 -22.53 -16.97
N LEU A 275 22.74 -23.30 -17.70
CA LEU A 275 22.16 -22.85 -18.96
C LEU A 275 21.31 -21.58 -18.79
N PHE A 276 20.47 -21.54 -17.74
CA PHE A 276 19.64 -20.38 -17.44
C PHE A 276 20.50 -19.13 -17.19
N TYR A 277 21.46 -19.16 -16.27
CA TYR A 277 22.24 -17.97 -15.94
C TYR A 277 23.18 -17.52 -17.06
N ASP A 278 23.81 -18.45 -17.78
CA ASP A 278 24.63 -18.09 -18.94
C ASP A 278 23.78 -17.38 -20.01
N THR A 279 22.59 -17.92 -20.32
CA THR A 279 21.67 -17.32 -21.30
C THR A 279 21.12 -15.98 -20.80
N TRP A 280 20.61 -15.94 -19.57
CA TRP A 280 19.93 -14.80 -18.98
C TRP A 280 20.86 -13.60 -18.77
N LEU A 281 22.04 -13.81 -18.18
CA LEU A 281 22.97 -12.72 -17.89
C LEU A 281 23.54 -12.11 -19.18
N ARG A 282 23.84 -12.93 -20.21
CA ARG A 282 24.31 -12.42 -21.52
C ARG A 282 23.24 -11.60 -22.22
N LEU A 283 21.99 -12.01 -22.15
CA LEU A 283 20.86 -11.23 -22.66
C LEU A 283 20.76 -9.88 -21.93
N LEU A 284 20.83 -9.87 -20.60
CA LEU A 284 20.80 -8.62 -19.82
C LEU A 284 21.99 -7.71 -20.16
N ASP A 285 23.20 -8.26 -20.28
CA ASP A 285 24.38 -7.48 -20.68
C ASP A 285 24.22 -6.85 -22.06
N TYR A 286 23.68 -7.60 -23.03
CA TYR A 286 23.35 -7.06 -24.35
C TYR A 286 22.35 -5.90 -24.26
N VAL A 287 21.26 -6.07 -23.51
CA VAL A 287 20.26 -5.00 -23.30
C VAL A 287 20.91 -3.78 -22.65
N ASN A 288 21.75 -3.97 -21.63
CA ASN A 288 22.41 -2.86 -20.95
C ASN A 288 23.36 -2.09 -21.89
N LYS A 289 24.17 -2.80 -22.69
CA LYS A 289 25.08 -2.18 -23.65
C LYS A 289 24.34 -1.43 -24.75
N LYS A 290 23.24 -2.00 -25.24
CA LYS A 290 22.43 -1.43 -26.31
C LYS A 290 21.71 -0.16 -25.88
N GLU A 291 21.00 -0.23 -24.76
CA GLU A 291 20.14 0.84 -24.29
C GLU A 291 20.83 1.79 -23.30
N LYS A 292 22.06 1.46 -22.88
CA LYS A 292 22.83 2.21 -21.87
C LYS A 292 22.01 2.43 -20.58
N VAL A 293 21.32 1.39 -20.12
CA VAL A 293 20.36 1.47 -19.01
C VAL A 293 21.03 1.96 -17.73
N CYS A 294 22.21 1.43 -17.41
CA CYS A 294 23.03 1.92 -16.31
C CYS A 294 24.52 1.61 -16.51
N ASP A 295 25.36 2.39 -15.83
CA ASP A 295 26.80 2.13 -15.75
C ASP A 295 27.05 0.93 -14.82
N TYR A 296 27.03 -0.28 -15.41
CA TYR A 296 27.20 -1.54 -14.71
C TYR A 296 27.66 -2.64 -15.68
N GLN A 297 28.64 -3.43 -15.27
CA GLN A 297 29.12 -4.59 -16.03
C GLN A 297 28.57 -5.88 -15.42
N VAL A 298 27.89 -6.69 -16.24
CA VAL A 298 27.34 -7.97 -15.79
C VAL A 298 28.46 -8.99 -15.61
N ASN A 299 28.50 -9.63 -14.43
CA ASN A 299 29.47 -10.66 -14.10
C ASN A 299 28.94 -12.05 -14.47
N PHE A 300 29.47 -12.63 -15.55
CA PHE A 300 29.09 -13.96 -16.03
C PHE A 300 29.76 -15.10 -15.25
N LEU A 301 30.98 -14.88 -14.77
CA LEU A 301 31.79 -15.91 -14.12
C LEU A 301 31.22 -16.27 -12.75
N ASN A 302 30.66 -15.27 -12.06
CA ASN A 302 30.07 -15.43 -10.73
C ASN A 302 28.70 -14.74 -10.68
N PRO A 303 27.63 -15.42 -11.13
CA PRO A 303 26.26 -14.89 -11.11
C PRO A 303 25.84 -14.30 -9.75
N ALA A 304 26.29 -14.92 -8.65
CA ALA A 304 26.00 -14.51 -7.29
C ALA A 304 26.61 -13.15 -6.88
N PHE A 305 27.69 -12.70 -7.53
CA PHE A 305 28.32 -11.41 -7.23
C PHE A 305 27.72 -10.24 -8.01
N ASN A 306 26.68 -10.48 -8.80
CA ASN A 306 26.01 -9.37 -9.47
C ASN A 306 25.20 -8.52 -8.49
N LEU A 307 25.27 -7.20 -8.66
CA LEU A 307 24.38 -6.25 -8.01
C LEU A 307 22.95 -6.44 -8.55
N GLN A 308 22.11 -7.08 -7.75
CA GLN A 308 20.74 -7.41 -8.15
C GLN A 308 19.90 -6.17 -8.48
N SER A 309 20.14 -5.04 -7.78
CA SER A 309 19.48 -3.77 -8.06
C SER A 309 19.76 -3.26 -9.48
N LYS A 310 21.01 -3.42 -9.98
CA LYS A 310 21.39 -3.06 -11.35
C LYS A 310 20.80 -4.00 -12.38
N LEU A 311 20.86 -5.31 -12.12
CA LEU A 311 20.23 -6.31 -12.99
C LEU A 311 18.71 -6.09 -13.11
N CYS A 312 18.04 -5.67 -12.04
CA CYS A 312 16.61 -5.39 -12.07
C CYS A 312 16.25 -4.24 -13.02
N LEU A 313 17.03 -3.15 -13.02
CA LEU A 313 16.81 -2.02 -13.94
C LEU A 313 16.92 -2.46 -15.40
N ILE A 314 17.96 -3.24 -15.70
CA ILE A 314 18.20 -3.79 -17.05
C ILE A 314 17.08 -4.76 -17.45
N ARG A 315 16.67 -5.62 -16.51
CA ARG A 315 15.58 -6.58 -16.67
C ARG A 315 14.25 -5.89 -16.94
N ASP A 316 13.95 -4.79 -16.25
CA ASP A 316 12.71 -4.05 -16.49
C ASP A 316 12.70 -3.45 -17.90
N ARG A 317 13.85 -2.94 -18.38
CA ARG A 317 14.01 -2.49 -19.76
C ARG A 317 13.80 -3.61 -20.78
N LEU A 318 14.33 -4.81 -20.51
CA LEU A 318 14.10 -5.99 -21.36
C LEU A 318 12.60 -6.28 -21.49
N TRP A 319 11.86 -6.29 -20.38
CA TRP A 319 10.43 -6.64 -20.41
C TRP A 319 9.51 -5.49 -20.84
N GLU A 320 10.00 -4.26 -20.99
CA GLU A 320 9.32 -3.19 -21.72
C GLU A 320 9.37 -3.42 -23.24
N LYS A 321 10.45 -4.02 -23.74
CA LYS A 321 10.62 -4.32 -25.17
C LYS A 321 11.20 -5.73 -25.37
N PRO A 322 10.35 -6.77 -25.30
CA PRO A 322 10.80 -8.17 -25.45
C PRO A 322 11.49 -8.49 -26.79
N SER A 323 11.31 -7.66 -27.82
CA SER A 323 11.98 -7.83 -29.12
C SER A 323 13.50 -7.72 -29.06
N PHE A 324 14.08 -7.23 -27.96
CA PHE A 324 15.53 -7.34 -27.74
C PHE A 324 16.02 -8.80 -27.75
N ILE A 325 15.15 -9.77 -27.43
CA ILE A 325 15.50 -11.19 -27.42
C ILE A 325 15.76 -11.71 -28.83
N SER A 326 14.87 -11.43 -29.79
CA SER A 326 15.07 -11.81 -31.18
C SER A 326 16.27 -11.10 -31.79
N GLU A 327 16.45 -9.81 -31.50
CA GLU A 327 17.63 -9.06 -31.93
C GLU A 327 18.94 -9.66 -31.38
N TYR A 328 19.00 -9.97 -30.08
CA TYR A 328 20.15 -10.64 -29.46
C TYR A 328 20.43 -12.00 -30.10
N THR A 329 19.38 -12.79 -30.35
CA THR A 329 19.49 -14.13 -30.93
C THR A 329 20.06 -14.06 -32.36
N LEU A 330 19.68 -13.06 -33.16
CA LEU A 330 20.20 -12.85 -34.51
C LEU A 330 21.66 -12.40 -34.54
N LEU A 331 22.07 -11.56 -33.59
CA LEU A 331 23.44 -11.01 -33.51
C LEU A 331 24.46 -11.98 -32.92
N ASN A 332 24.02 -13.08 -32.29
CA ASN A 332 24.88 -14.02 -31.57
C ASN A 332 24.74 -15.44 -32.14
N PRO A 333 25.30 -15.72 -33.34
CA PRO A 333 25.22 -17.05 -33.96
C PRO A 333 25.98 -18.13 -33.18
N ALA A 334 26.82 -17.75 -32.21
CA ALA A 334 27.53 -18.66 -31.32
C ALA A 334 26.65 -19.24 -30.18
N LEU A 335 25.39 -18.79 -30.05
CA LEU A 335 24.45 -19.38 -29.10
C LEU A 335 24.25 -20.87 -29.39
N THR A 336 24.17 -21.67 -28.33
CA THR A 336 23.77 -23.07 -28.48
C THR A 336 22.32 -23.14 -28.98
N LYS A 337 21.97 -24.25 -29.63
CA LYS A 337 20.61 -24.49 -30.12
C LYS A 337 19.61 -24.41 -28.97
N GLU A 338 19.96 -24.99 -27.82
CA GLU A 338 19.14 -24.99 -26.60
C GLU A 338 18.92 -23.57 -26.07
N ALA A 339 19.97 -22.72 -26.00
CA ALA A 339 19.83 -21.34 -25.55
C ALA A 339 18.95 -20.51 -26.51
N ALA A 340 19.14 -20.68 -27.83
CA ALA A 340 18.34 -19.99 -28.83
C ALA A 340 16.86 -20.44 -28.83
N GLU A 341 16.57 -21.70 -28.50
CA GLU A 341 15.20 -22.19 -28.29
C GLU A 341 14.56 -21.62 -27.03
N LEU A 342 15.31 -21.56 -25.91
CA LEU A 342 14.85 -20.93 -24.67
C LEU A 342 14.50 -19.46 -24.88
N LEU A 343 15.40 -18.69 -25.49
CA LEU A 343 15.20 -17.26 -25.77
C LEU A 343 13.94 -17.03 -26.61
N ARG A 344 13.77 -17.78 -27.71
CA ARG A 344 12.55 -17.70 -28.54
C ARG A 344 11.28 -18.03 -27.76
N ALA A 345 11.34 -19.00 -26.85
CA ALA A 345 10.22 -19.35 -25.99
C ALA A 345 9.91 -18.24 -24.97
N TRP A 346 10.93 -17.63 -24.36
CA TRP A 346 10.79 -16.52 -23.43
C TRP A 346 10.15 -15.31 -24.09
N GLU A 347 10.64 -14.90 -25.26
CA GLU A 347 10.08 -13.77 -26.01
C GLU A 347 8.59 -13.96 -26.30
N LYS A 348 8.20 -15.15 -26.78
CA LYS A 348 6.84 -15.42 -27.25
C LYS A 348 5.84 -15.77 -26.15
N LYS A 349 6.29 -16.37 -25.06
CA LYS A 349 5.40 -17.04 -24.08
C LYS A 349 5.57 -16.56 -22.65
N HIS A 350 6.44 -15.59 -22.38
CA HIS A 350 6.55 -15.03 -21.03
C HIS A 350 5.20 -14.52 -20.52
N VAL A 351 4.96 -14.67 -19.23
CA VAL A 351 3.77 -14.12 -18.57
C VAL A 351 4.23 -13.14 -17.50
N ARG A 352 4.14 -11.84 -17.81
CA ARG A 352 4.43 -10.74 -16.89
C ARG A 352 3.17 -10.33 -16.16
N GLY A 353 3.20 -10.21 -14.84
CA GLY A 353 2.02 -9.75 -14.11
C GLY A 353 2.12 -9.82 -12.60
N LYS A 354 0.95 -9.65 -11.98
CA LYS A 354 0.72 -9.89 -10.56
C LYS A 354 0.14 -11.29 -10.39
N PHE A 355 0.58 -11.97 -9.36
CA PHE A 355 0.16 -13.32 -9.04
C PHE A 355 -0.14 -13.44 -7.55
N LEU A 356 -1.16 -14.22 -7.23
CA LEU A 356 -1.42 -14.66 -5.88
C LEU A 356 -0.81 -16.05 -5.71
N LEU A 357 0.24 -16.15 -4.89
CA LEU A 357 0.76 -17.42 -4.43
C LEU A 357 -0.21 -18.00 -3.40
N LEU A 358 -0.73 -19.19 -3.66
CA LEU A 358 -1.82 -19.80 -2.87
C LEU A 358 -1.40 -21.07 -2.12
N GLU A 359 -0.48 -21.84 -2.68
CA GLU A 359 -0.07 -23.12 -2.14
C GLU A 359 1.39 -23.41 -2.49
N TYR A 360 2.08 -24.14 -1.61
CA TYR A 360 3.31 -24.86 -1.94
C TYR A 360 3.02 -26.36 -1.95
N ARG A 361 3.04 -26.99 -3.13
CA ARG A 361 2.82 -28.42 -3.30
C ARG A 361 4.12 -29.13 -3.67
N ASN A 362 4.65 -29.93 -2.75
CA ASN A 362 5.94 -30.63 -2.92
C ASN A 362 7.09 -29.69 -3.35
N GLY A 363 7.12 -28.48 -2.78
CA GLY A 363 8.11 -27.45 -3.12
C GLY A 363 7.72 -26.56 -4.31
N THR A 364 6.82 -27.01 -5.20
CA THR A 364 6.32 -26.23 -6.32
C THR A 364 5.33 -25.17 -5.84
N ALA A 365 5.50 -23.93 -6.26
CA ALA A 365 4.60 -22.84 -5.94
C ALA A 365 3.41 -22.83 -6.91
N ILE A 366 2.19 -22.79 -6.37
CA ILE A 366 0.98 -22.64 -7.17
C ILE A 366 0.55 -21.17 -7.14
N MET A 367 0.64 -20.52 -8.30
CA MET A 367 0.40 -19.10 -8.46
C MET A 367 -0.84 -18.86 -9.34
N MET A 368 -1.77 -18.05 -8.88
CA MET A 368 -2.93 -17.60 -9.65
C MET A 368 -2.66 -16.23 -10.24
N GLN A 369 -2.73 -16.08 -11.57
CA GLN A 369 -2.56 -14.78 -12.20
C GLN A 369 -3.75 -13.87 -11.89
N ILE A 370 -3.45 -12.63 -11.50
CA ILE A 370 -4.44 -11.58 -11.32
C ILE A 370 -4.38 -10.66 -12.53
N LYS A 371 -5.46 -10.65 -13.31
CA LYS A 371 -5.62 -9.76 -14.47
C LYS A 371 -7.08 -9.34 -14.57
N GLU A 372 -7.30 -8.06 -14.80
CA GLU A 372 -8.65 -7.49 -14.94
C GLU A 372 -9.34 -8.10 -16.16
N ASN A 373 -10.62 -8.46 -16.01
CA ASN A 373 -11.49 -8.97 -17.07
C ASN A 373 -11.02 -10.26 -17.77
N GLU A 374 -10.12 -11.03 -17.16
CA GLU A 374 -9.70 -12.33 -17.67
C GLU A 374 -9.90 -13.44 -16.63
N THR A 375 -10.20 -14.65 -17.10
CA THR A 375 -10.27 -15.81 -16.22
C THR A 375 -8.88 -16.09 -15.64
N PRO A 376 -8.76 -16.18 -14.30
CA PRO A 376 -7.46 -16.33 -13.67
C PRO A 376 -6.89 -17.73 -13.96
N LYS A 377 -5.63 -17.77 -14.37
CA LYS A 377 -4.92 -19.02 -14.67
C LYS A 377 -4.04 -19.44 -13.50
N LEU A 378 -3.97 -20.75 -13.25
CA LEU A 378 -3.09 -21.35 -12.24
C LEU A 378 -1.80 -21.84 -12.88
N TYR A 379 -0.66 -21.52 -12.26
CA TYR A 379 0.67 -21.87 -12.73
C TYR A 379 1.41 -22.64 -11.65
N ALA A 380 1.96 -23.80 -12.00
CA ALA A 380 2.90 -24.55 -11.19
C ALA A 380 4.32 -24.06 -11.50
N VAL A 381 4.88 -23.26 -10.59
CA VAL A 381 6.16 -22.56 -10.77
C VAL A 381 7.22 -23.17 -9.85
N ILE A 382 8.39 -23.47 -10.42
CA ILE A 382 9.55 -23.96 -9.66
C ILE A 382 10.65 -22.91 -9.58
N GLY A 383 11.59 -23.14 -8.65
CA GLY A 383 12.76 -22.29 -8.45
C GLY A 383 13.85 -22.43 -9.52
N ILE A 384 14.81 -21.50 -9.53
CA ILE A 384 16.04 -21.61 -10.33
C ILE A 384 17.15 -22.19 -9.46
N THR A 385 17.78 -21.36 -8.62
CA THR A 385 18.82 -21.78 -7.64
C THR A 385 18.19 -22.19 -6.31
N SER A 386 17.29 -21.34 -5.82
CA SER A 386 16.51 -21.55 -4.60
C SER A 386 15.08 -21.92 -4.98
N THR A 387 14.40 -22.66 -4.11
CA THR A 387 12.96 -22.90 -4.26
C THR A 387 12.18 -21.61 -4.08
N ILE A 388 10.92 -21.55 -4.55
CA ILE A 388 10.11 -20.34 -4.40
C ILE A 388 9.82 -20.02 -2.93
N SER A 389 9.73 -21.03 -2.05
CA SER A 389 9.53 -20.81 -0.61
C SER A 389 10.77 -20.21 0.06
N GLU A 390 11.98 -20.60 -0.36
CA GLU A 390 13.23 -19.96 0.05
C GLU A 390 13.31 -18.51 -0.45
N THR A 391 12.86 -18.25 -1.68
CA THR A 391 12.92 -16.91 -2.29
C THR A 391 11.88 -15.95 -1.71
N VAL A 392 10.66 -16.41 -1.39
CA VAL A 392 9.56 -15.56 -0.90
C VAL A 392 9.54 -15.45 0.63
N MET A 393 10.06 -16.45 1.35
CA MET A 393 10.15 -16.48 2.82
C MET A 393 8.84 -16.17 3.56
N SER A 394 7.68 -16.50 2.98
CA SER A 394 6.37 -16.19 3.56
C SER A 394 5.36 -17.28 3.26
N ALA A 395 4.46 -17.53 4.22
CA ALA A 395 3.37 -18.49 4.08
C ALA A 395 2.25 -17.91 3.17
N PRO A 396 1.62 -18.72 2.31
CA PRO A 396 0.47 -18.27 1.51
C PRO A 396 -0.76 -17.85 2.35
N PRO A 397 -1.65 -16.98 1.80
CA PRO A 397 -1.57 -16.37 0.48
C PRO A 397 -0.63 -15.15 0.43
N VAL A 398 0.14 -15.01 -0.65
CA VAL A 398 1.07 -13.88 -0.87
C VAL A 398 0.81 -13.27 -2.24
N LEU A 399 0.54 -11.97 -2.30
CA LEU A 399 0.50 -11.24 -3.57
C LEU A 399 1.94 -10.89 -3.98
N LEU A 400 2.31 -11.18 -5.22
CA LEU A 400 3.65 -10.92 -5.75
C LEU A 400 3.61 -10.49 -7.22
N LYS A 401 4.68 -9.84 -7.67
CA LYS A 401 4.93 -9.47 -9.07
C LYS A 401 6.16 -10.22 -9.57
N THR A 402 6.06 -10.83 -10.74
CA THR A 402 7.17 -11.57 -11.37
C THR A 402 6.93 -11.72 -12.88
N VAL A 403 7.89 -12.32 -13.59
CA VAL A 403 7.73 -12.78 -14.98
C VAL A 403 7.95 -14.28 -14.99
N LEU A 404 6.93 -15.02 -15.42
CA LEU A 404 7.01 -16.46 -15.62
C LEU A 404 7.58 -16.77 -16.99
N LEU A 405 8.51 -17.73 -17.04
CA LEU A 405 9.21 -18.14 -18.26
C LEU A 405 9.05 -19.64 -18.51
N PRO A 406 8.86 -20.07 -19.77
CA PRO A 406 8.98 -21.47 -20.12
C PRO A 406 10.42 -21.95 -20.00
N PHE A 407 10.62 -23.13 -19.43
CA PHE A 407 11.90 -23.83 -19.41
C PHE A 407 11.68 -25.32 -19.68
N GLY A 408 11.66 -25.69 -20.97
CA GLY A 408 11.31 -27.05 -21.40
C GLY A 408 9.84 -27.39 -21.08
N ASP A 409 9.64 -28.32 -20.17
CA ASP A 409 8.35 -28.81 -19.65
C ASP A 409 7.97 -28.19 -18.29
N ARG A 410 8.71 -27.16 -17.86
CA ARG A 410 8.55 -26.50 -16.56
C ARG A 410 8.29 -25.01 -16.73
N ILE A 411 7.68 -24.40 -15.71
CA ILE A 411 7.55 -22.95 -15.57
C ILE A 411 8.49 -22.49 -14.47
N ILE A 412 9.36 -21.55 -14.80
CA ILE A 412 10.24 -20.86 -13.86
C ILE A 412 9.85 -19.38 -13.79
N TYR A 413 10.52 -18.64 -12.92
CA TYR A 413 10.51 -17.18 -12.93
C TYR A 413 11.80 -16.66 -13.58
N ASP A 414 11.88 -15.37 -13.88
CA ASP A 414 13.03 -14.74 -14.51
C ASP A 414 14.19 -14.41 -13.55
N GLY A 415 14.17 -14.96 -12.34
CA GLY A 415 15.12 -14.62 -11.28
C GLY A 415 14.67 -13.46 -10.40
N PHE A 416 13.59 -12.74 -10.74
CA PHE A 416 13.07 -11.61 -9.96
C PHE A 416 11.64 -11.88 -9.46
N ILE A 417 11.44 -11.82 -8.13
CA ILE A 417 10.12 -11.89 -7.47
C ILE A 417 10.02 -10.72 -6.49
N VAL A 418 8.93 -9.97 -6.59
CA VAL A 418 8.63 -8.85 -5.70
C VAL A 418 7.35 -9.16 -4.93
N PRO A 419 7.42 -9.65 -3.68
CA PRO A 419 6.25 -9.81 -2.83
C PRO A 419 5.73 -8.44 -2.37
N TYR A 420 4.41 -8.29 -2.31
CA TYR A 420 3.76 -7.11 -1.73
C TYR A 420 3.61 -7.29 -0.22
N GLN A 421 3.88 -6.25 0.56
CA GLN A 421 3.71 -6.23 2.02
C GLN A 421 2.24 -5.99 2.39
N ILE A 422 1.39 -6.96 2.09
CA ILE A 422 -0.07 -6.88 2.29
C ILE A 422 -0.56 -8.16 2.97
N SER A 423 -1.42 -8.02 3.98
CA SER A 423 -2.10 -9.12 4.64
C SER A 423 -3.57 -9.24 4.18
N PHE A 424 -4.06 -10.46 4.04
CA PHE A 424 -5.44 -10.73 3.63
C PHE A 424 -6.30 -11.17 4.81
N GLY A 425 -7.45 -10.52 5.00
CA GLY A 425 -8.48 -10.92 5.97
C GLY A 425 -9.20 -12.21 5.60
N LEU A 426 -9.97 -12.78 6.53
CA LEU A 426 -10.61 -14.10 6.38
C LEU A 426 -11.54 -14.19 5.16
N GLY A 427 -12.33 -13.15 4.89
CA GLY A 427 -13.23 -13.12 3.72
C GLY A 427 -12.48 -13.23 2.40
N ALA A 428 -11.42 -12.44 2.21
CA ALA A 428 -10.57 -12.50 1.01
C ALA A 428 -9.89 -13.86 0.86
N ARG A 429 -9.37 -14.43 1.96
CA ARG A 429 -8.76 -15.78 1.95
C ARG A 429 -9.75 -16.86 1.50
N LYS A 430 -11.01 -16.79 1.96
CA LYS A 430 -12.06 -17.70 1.55
C LYS A 430 -12.36 -17.57 0.05
N MET A 431 -12.54 -16.34 -0.43
CA MET A 431 -12.76 -16.05 -1.85
C MET A 431 -11.61 -16.58 -2.74
N PHE A 432 -10.36 -16.41 -2.33
CA PHE A 432 -9.21 -16.94 -3.07
C PHE A 432 -9.20 -18.47 -3.12
N SER A 433 -9.61 -19.13 -2.03
CA SER A 433 -9.66 -20.59 -1.96
C SER A 433 -10.78 -21.16 -2.84
N GLU A 434 -11.93 -20.48 -2.89
CA GLU A 434 -13.05 -20.85 -3.77
C GLU A 434 -12.68 -20.68 -5.25
N GLN A 435 -12.05 -19.54 -5.60
CA GLN A 435 -11.55 -19.30 -6.96
C GLN A 435 -10.50 -20.35 -7.34
N TYR A 436 -9.58 -20.66 -6.44
CA TYR A 436 -8.54 -21.67 -6.66
C TYR A 436 -9.12 -23.03 -7.03
N GLU A 437 -10.04 -23.57 -6.22
CA GLU A 437 -10.63 -24.88 -6.50
C GLU A 437 -11.48 -24.86 -7.77
N MET A 438 -12.20 -23.76 -8.04
CA MET A 438 -12.95 -23.60 -9.29
C MET A 438 -12.06 -23.63 -10.53
N GLU A 439 -10.97 -22.86 -10.56
CA GLU A 439 -10.05 -22.80 -11.71
C GLU A 439 -9.30 -24.13 -11.89
N LYS A 440 -8.89 -24.75 -10.79
CA LYS A 440 -8.25 -26.06 -10.78
C LYS A 440 -9.14 -27.15 -11.36
N LEU A 441 -10.45 -27.12 -11.08
CA LEU A 441 -11.43 -28.06 -11.64
C LEU A 441 -11.71 -27.79 -13.13
N LYS A 442 -11.85 -26.52 -13.52
CA LYS A 442 -12.24 -26.14 -14.89
C LYS A 442 -11.08 -26.22 -15.89
N HIS A 443 -9.90 -25.72 -15.49
CA HIS A 443 -8.78 -25.48 -16.39
C HIS A 443 -7.49 -26.21 -15.98
N GLY A 444 -7.47 -26.79 -14.78
CA GLY A 444 -6.28 -27.44 -14.24
C GLY A 444 -5.20 -26.44 -13.82
N ILE A 445 -4.03 -26.98 -13.48
CA ILE A 445 -2.84 -26.19 -13.13
C ILE A 445 -1.85 -26.32 -14.28
N LEU A 446 -1.46 -25.19 -14.87
CA LEU A 446 -0.51 -25.16 -15.98
C LEU A 446 0.89 -25.49 -15.47
N THR A 447 1.48 -26.53 -16.03
CA THR A 447 2.87 -26.94 -15.78
C THR A 447 3.84 -26.49 -16.88
N LYS A 448 3.32 -25.93 -17.98
CA LYS A 448 4.07 -25.44 -19.14
C LYS A 448 3.37 -24.23 -19.79
N LEU A 449 4.15 -23.31 -20.34
CA LEU A 449 3.70 -22.14 -21.13
C LEU A 449 3.75 -22.39 -22.64
#